data_AF-V4JSX6-F1
#
_entry.id   AF-V4JSX6-F1
#
_cell.length_a   1.000
_cell.length_b   1.000
_cell.length_c   1.000
_cell.angle_alpha   90.00
_cell.angle_beta   90.00
_cell.angle_gamma   90.00
#
_symmetry.space_group_name_H-M   'P 1'
#
loop_
_entity.id
_entity.type
_entity.pdbx_description
1 polymer ?
#
loop_
_entity_poly.entity_id
_entity_poly.type
_entity_poly.pdbx_seq_one_letter_code
_entity_poly.pdbx_strand_id
1 'polypeptide(L)'
;MPEGPLAQRYLTDSERFMVIAKTCLERLESSKDSLSDLEREALEDGYVFHIARAAETLSKALLSTYGLFMTDTISELVSLEFLLKNTYDMSQLEENLKVGGTLLDLLDFLEKATNEEQIRKEFSHDPAGEIGKNAYFKHLFIDTARLLRRLNDDKLAELFDDFLLYLETEDFCRRHDELNRIKKGLDGLNLEGRYKEFVSLLRACFRENAGDNRCPLFLNLPDEDKKEIDSLLKRFEGDPSYEQKVFEQVRQREHFMLNILESLLYAAYLARAAKVGEYSADRGAYDKAYLSDVKMHIHDVAKDLENLLNYFKKPENFELMTNSEIAAKILVGFKKVAENFGKELAEKIKVLEAISKAHLNALKTYEKSTSHDAKT
;
A
#
# COMPACT_ATOMS: atom_id res chain seq x y z
N MET A 1 -22.60 -24.75 -16.08
CA MET A 1 -22.28 -23.38 -16.55
C MET A 1 -20.91 -23.04 -16.01
N PRO A 2 -19.93 -22.60 -16.82
CA PRO A 2 -18.62 -22.26 -16.31
C PRO A 2 -18.77 -20.99 -15.45
N GLU A 3 -18.28 -21.08 -14.23
CA GLU A 3 -18.27 -20.01 -13.25
C GLU A 3 -17.38 -18.88 -13.75
N GLY A 4 -17.92 -17.68 -13.98
CA GLY A 4 -17.10 -16.50 -14.29
C GLY A 4 -16.07 -16.25 -13.17
N PRO A 5 -14.97 -15.52 -13.45
CA PRO A 5 -13.94 -15.25 -12.45
C PRO A 5 -14.56 -14.67 -11.17
N LEU A 6 -14.13 -15.16 -10.01
CA LEU A 6 -14.70 -14.87 -8.67
C LEU A 6 -14.94 -13.37 -8.42
N ALA A 7 -14.04 -12.52 -8.90
CA ALA A 7 -14.16 -11.07 -8.87
C ALA A 7 -15.39 -10.50 -9.61
N GLN A 8 -15.70 -11.04 -10.80
CA GLN A 8 -16.86 -10.62 -11.60
C GLN A 8 -18.16 -10.88 -10.85
N ARG A 9 -18.22 -11.99 -10.10
CA ARG A 9 -19.37 -12.33 -9.25
C ARG A 9 -19.55 -11.30 -8.16
N TYR A 10 -18.47 -10.96 -7.44
CA TYR A 10 -18.51 -9.96 -6.38
C TYR A 10 -18.87 -8.54 -6.88
N LEU A 11 -18.37 -8.13 -8.06
CA LEU A 11 -18.79 -6.87 -8.69
C LEU A 11 -20.29 -6.89 -9.01
N THR A 12 -20.77 -7.98 -9.61
CA THR A 12 -22.21 -8.14 -9.94
C THR A 12 -23.07 -8.09 -8.67
N ASP A 13 -22.62 -8.71 -7.59
CA ASP A 13 -23.32 -8.67 -6.30
C ASP A 13 -23.34 -7.25 -5.72
N SER A 14 -22.23 -6.51 -5.80
CA SER A 14 -22.17 -5.09 -5.39
C SER A 14 -23.21 -4.24 -6.11
N GLU A 15 -23.29 -4.37 -7.43
CA GLU A 15 -24.30 -3.69 -8.25
C GLU A 15 -25.71 -4.04 -7.83
N ARG A 16 -25.99 -5.33 -7.62
CA ARG A 16 -27.30 -5.79 -7.19
C ARG A 16 -27.69 -5.17 -5.86
N PHE A 17 -26.78 -5.12 -4.89
CA PHE A 17 -27.04 -4.48 -3.62
C PHE A 17 -27.28 -2.96 -3.74
N MET A 18 -26.51 -2.27 -4.59
CA MET A 18 -26.76 -0.84 -4.89
C MET A 18 -28.15 -0.60 -5.50
N VAL A 19 -28.61 -1.47 -6.40
CA VAL A 19 -29.96 -1.37 -6.97
C VAL A 19 -31.04 -1.55 -5.90
N ILE A 20 -30.88 -2.53 -5.01
CA ILE A 20 -31.83 -2.75 -3.92
C ILE A 20 -31.84 -1.56 -2.95
N ALA A 21 -30.66 -1.02 -2.61
CA ALA A 21 -30.54 0.18 -1.79
C ALA A 21 -31.31 1.36 -2.41
N LYS A 22 -31.14 1.61 -3.71
CA LYS A 22 -31.91 2.65 -4.43
C LYS A 22 -33.41 2.42 -4.36
N THR A 23 -33.86 1.17 -4.47
CA THR A 23 -35.29 0.83 -4.33
C THR A 23 -35.82 1.15 -2.93
N CYS A 24 -35.03 0.91 -1.87
CA CYS A 24 -35.40 1.31 -0.50
C CYS A 24 -35.54 2.83 -0.39
N LEU A 25 -34.58 3.58 -0.94
CA LEU A 25 -34.59 5.04 -0.93
C LEU A 25 -35.78 5.62 -1.71
N GLU A 26 -36.03 5.13 -2.93
CA GLU A 26 -37.16 5.55 -3.75
C GLU A 26 -38.50 5.33 -3.03
N ARG A 27 -38.65 4.21 -2.30
CA ARG A 27 -39.85 3.95 -1.49
C ARG A 27 -39.99 4.91 -0.32
N LEU A 28 -38.90 5.23 0.37
CA LEU A 28 -38.88 6.22 1.46
C LEU A 28 -39.30 7.61 0.96
N GLU A 29 -38.84 7.99 -0.23
CA GLU A 29 -39.13 9.29 -0.84
C GLU A 29 -40.55 9.38 -1.41
N SER A 30 -41.00 8.35 -2.13
CA SER A 30 -42.30 8.33 -2.81
C SER A 30 -43.50 8.08 -1.90
N SER A 31 -43.29 7.42 -0.76
CA SER A 31 -44.36 7.04 0.19
C SER A 31 -44.28 7.78 1.53
N LYS A 32 -43.64 8.95 1.54
CA LYS A 32 -43.26 9.68 2.76
C LYS A 32 -44.43 9.98 3.70
N ASP A 33 -45.64 10.15 3.19
CA ASP A 33 -46.84 10.49 3.99
C ASP A 33 -47.73 9.28 4.32
N SER A 34 -47.43 8.09 3.79
CA SER A 34 -48.25 6.88 3.94
C SER A 34 -47.58 5.73 4.69
N LEU A 35 -46.27 5.84 4.96
CA LEU A 35 -45.52 4.82 5.71
C LEU A 35 -45.75 4.99 7.22
N SER A 36 -46.00 3.87 7.90
CA SER A 36 -45.92 3.81 9.36
C SER A 36 -44.47 4.02 9.82
N ASP A 37 -44.29 4.42 11.09
CA ASP A 37 -42.96 4.62 11.67
C ASP A 37 -42.09 3.35 11.59
N LEU A 38 -42.69 2.17 11.78
CA LEU A 38 -42.02 0.89 11.68
C LEU A 38 -41.55 0.57 10.25
N GLU A 39 -42.40 0.85 9.25
CA GLU A 39 -42.04 0.63 7.84
C GLU A 39 -40.95 1.60 7.39
N ARG A 40 -41.00 2.85 7.87
CA ARG A 40 -39.95 3.84 7.60
C ARG A 40 -38.61 3.38 8.18
N GLU A 41 -38.59 3.00 9.45
CA GLU A 41 -37.38 2.50 10.12
C GLU A 41 -36.81 1.26 9.40
N ALA A 42 -37.67 0.32 8.99
CA ALA A 42 -37.26 -0.87 8.26
C ALA A 42 -36.65 -0.55 6.89
N LEU A 43 -37.20 0.43 6.17
CA LEU A 43 -36.65 0.86 4.88
C LEU A 43 -35.32 1.63 5.03
N GLU A 44 -35.19 2.47 6.06
CA GLU A 44 -33.92 3.16 6.37
C GLU A 44 -32.82 2.17 6.74
N ASP A 45 -33.13 1.20 7.60
CA ASP A 45 -32.21 0.13 7.97
C ASP A 45 -31.85 -0.75 6.77
N GLY A 46 -32.83 -1.05 5.90
CA GLY A 46 -32.62 -1.77 4.66
C GLY A 46 -31.70 -1.03 3.69
N TYR A 47 -31.87 0.29 3.55
CA TYR A 47 -31.00 1.14 2.72
C TYR A 47 -29.55 1.08 3.20
N VAL A 48 -29.32 1.30 4.50
CA VAL A 48 -27.99 1.23 5.13
C VAL A 48 -27.38 -0.16 4.95
N PHE A 49 -28.14 -1.22 5.22
CA PHE A 49 -27.68 -2.60 5.11
C PHE A 49 -27.24 -2.93 3.68
N HIS A 50 -28.04 -2.57 2.67
CA HIS A 50 -27.70 -2.87 1.29
C HIS A 50 -26.48 -2.10 0.79
N ILE A 51 -26.28 -0.84 1.22
CA ILE A 51 -25.04 -0.11 0.93
C ILE A 51 -23.84 -0.78 1.60
N ALA A 52 -23.99 -1.21 2.85
CA ALA A 52 -22.92 -1.93 3.56
C ALA A 52 -22.53 -3.22 2.83
N ARG A 53 -23.52 -3.99 2.36
CA ARG A 53 -23.29 -5.20 1.55
C ARG A 53 -22.65 -4.89 0.20
N ALA A 54 -23.03 -3.78 -0.45
CA ALA A 54 -22.41 -3.36 -1.70
C ALA A 54 -20.93 -2.99 -1.50
N ALA A 55 -20.58 -2.27 -0.43
CA ALA A 55 -19.21 -1.92 -0.10
C ALA A 55 -18.38 -3.18 0.20
N GLU A 56 -18.93 -4.11 0.98
CA GLU A 56 -18.28 -5.39 1.29
C GLU A 56 -17.98 -6.19 0.01
N THR A 57 -18.96 -6.37 -0.88
CA THR A 57 -18.72 -7.15 -2.11
C THR A 57 -17.81 -6.44 -3.10
N LEU A 58 -17.88 -5.11 -3.21
CA LEU A 58 -16.91 -4.35 -4.01
C LEU A 58 -15.48 -4.58 -3.49
N SER A 59 -15.28 -4.44 -2.18
CA SER A 59 -13.94 -4.64 -1.58
C SER A 59 -13.39 -6.03 -1.87
N LYS A 60 -14.21 -7.09 -1.79
CA LYS A 60 -13.82 -8.46 -2.13
C LYS A 60 -13.43 -8.59 -3.60
N ALA A 61 -14.19 -7.98 -4.50
CA ALA A 61 -13.83 -7.96 -5.91
C ALA A 61 -12.47 -7.30 -6.13
N LEU A 62 -12.24 -6.15 -5.49
CA LEU A 62 -10.99 -5.41 -5.65
C LEU A 62 -9.80 -6.15 -5.08
N LEU A 63 -9.91 -6.73 -3.88
CA LEU A 63 -8.80 -7.49 -3.28
C LEU A 63 -8.48 -8.76 -4.06
N SER A 64 -9.51 -9.51 -4.48
CA SER A 64 -9.31 -10.75 -5.26
C SER A 64 -8.75 -10.51 -6.66
N THR A 65 -8.93 -9.30 -7.22
CA THR A 65 -8.43 -8.95 -8.57
C THR A 65 -7.12 -8.17 -8.53
N TYR A 66 -7.05 -7.21 -7.62
CA TYR A 66 -6.06 -6.12 -7.60
C TYR A 66 -5.25 -6.05 -6.31
N GLY A 67 -5.39 -7.03 -5.40
CA GLY A 67 -4.56 -7.11 -4.19
C GLY A 67 -3.06 -7.08 -4.52
N LEU A 68 -2.65 -7.82 -5.56
CA LEU A 68 -1.26 -7.81 -6.05
C LEU A 68 -0.83 -6.44 -6.59
N PHE A 69 -1.68 -5.77 -7.37
CA PHE A 69 -1.38 -4.43 -7.87
C PHE A 69 -1.14 -3.45 -6.72
N MET A 70 -2.00 -3.48 -5.69
CA MET A 70 -1.87 -2.61 -4.52
C MET A 70 -0.55 -2.88 -3.76
N THR A 71 -0.20 -4.15 -3.52
CA THR A 71 1.07 -4.48 -2.86
C THR A 71 2.29 -4.08 -3.69
N ASP A 72 2.22 -4.23 -5.02
CA ASP A 72 3.27 -3.80 -5.93
C ASP A 72 3.44 -2.28 -5.93
N THR A 73 2.34 -1.52 -5.94
CA THR A 73 2.40 -0.05 -5.86
C THR A 73 2.95 0.43 -4.53
N ILE A 74 2.60 -0.20 -3.41
CA ILE A 74 3.19 0.11 -2.09
C ILE A 74 4.70 -0.20 -2.12
N SER A 75 5.08 -1.34 -2.70
CA SER A 75 6.48 -1.74 -2.85
C SER A 75 7.30 -0.75 -3.69
N GLU A 76 6.72 -0.28 -4.79
CA GLU A 76 7.31 0.75 -5.64
C GLU A 76 7.49 2.07 -4.90
N LEU A 77 6.47 2.52 -4.16
CA LEU A 77 6.55 3.75 -3.37
C LEU A 77 7.69 3.69 -2.35
N VAL A 78 7.78 2.60 -1.57
CA VAL A 78 8.87 2.41 -0.59
C VAL A 78 10.24 2.34 -1.29
N SER A 79 10.32 1.70 -2.46
CA SER A 79 11.56 1.61 -3.24
C SER A 79 12.00 2.96 -3.79
N LEU A 80 11.05 3.77 -4.29
CA LEU A 80 11.30 5.13 -4.76
C LEU A 80 11.81 6.00 -3.61
N GLU A 81 11.16 5.96 -2.43
CA GLU A 81 11.64 6.69 -1.26
C GLU A 81 13.04 6.23 -0.85
N PHE A 82 13.29 4.92 -0.83
CA PHE A 82 14.63 4.41 -0.51
C PHE A 82 15.68 4.98 -1.46
N LEU A 83 15.41 4.94 -2.77
CA LEU A 83 16.29 5.46 -3.80
C LEU A 83 16.48 6.96 -3.65
N LEU A 84 15.42 7.73 -3.45
CA LEU A 84 15.49 9.18 -3.31
C LEU A 84 16.20 9.62 -2.03
N LYS A 85 16.15 8.86 -0.94
CA LYS A 85 16.74 9.27 0.34
C LYS A 85 18.17 8.78 0.53
N ASN A 86 18.51 7.59 0.03
CA ASN A 86 19.84 6.99 0.21
C ASN A 86 20.82 7.31 -0.92
N THR A 87 20.40 8.14 -1.87
CA THR A 87 21.25 8.69 -2.92
C THR A 87 21.65 10.12 -2.63
N TYR A 88 21.62 10.63 -1.39
CA TYR A 88 22.15 11.97 -1.12
C TYR A 88 23.40 11.98 -0.23
N ASP A 89 23.70 10.87 0.45
CA ASP A 89 24.85 10.79 1.35
C ASP A 89 25.29 9.33 1.61
N MET A 90 26.50 8.97 1.16
CA MET A 90 27.10 7.65 1.45
C MET A 90 27.33 7.43 2.94
N SER A 91 27.57 8.49 3.71
CA SER A 91 27.75 8.37 5.15
C SER A 91 26.44 8.04 5.87
N GLN A 92 25.31 8.57 5.40
CA GLN A 92 23.97 8.16 5.89
C GLN A 92 23.62 6.75 5.46
N LEU A 93 23.93 6.33 4.23
CA LEU A 93 23.73 4.94 3.81
C LEU A 93 24.57 4.01 4.70
N GLU A 94 25.85 4.29 4.92
CA GLU A 94 26.70 3.50 5.81
C GLU A 94 26.24 3.52 7.28
N GLU A 95 25.74 4.64 7.78
CA GLU A 95 25.20 4.75 9.15
C GLU A 95 23.88 3.99 9.31
N ASN A 96 22.95 4.15 8.37
CA ASN A 96 21.69 3.41 8.28
C ASN A 96 21.95 1.89 8.12
N LEU A 97 23.02 1.51 7.43
CA LEU A 97 23.46 0.13 7.27
C LEU A 97 24.25 -0.41 8.47
N LYS A 98 24.98 0.42 9.23
CA LYS A 98 25.62 0.05 10.51
C LYS A 98 24.60 -0.26 11.59
N VAL A 99 23.42 0.35 11.52
CA VAL A 99 22.25 -0.01 12.33
C VAL A 99 21.55 -1.28 11.80
N GLY A 100 22.09 -1.91 10.74
CA GLY A 100 21.68 -3.22 10.22
C GLY A 100 20.34 -3.24 9.48
N GLY A 101 19.67 -2.10 9.35
CA GLY A 101 18.21 -2.10 9.34
C GLY A 101 17.49 -1.52 8.11
N THR A 102 18.15 -0.91 7.12
CA THR A 102 17.36 -0.29 6.03
C THR A 102 17.34 -1.11 4.75
N LEU A 103 18.49 -1.61 4.28
CA LEU A 103 18.54 -2.41 3.05
C LEU A 103 18.05 -3.85 3.23
N LEU A 104 18.46 -4.52 4.32
CA LEU A 104 17.99 -5.88 4.61
C LEU A 104 16.49 -5.90 4.90
N ASP A 105 16.00 -4.92 5.68
CA ASP A 105 14.56 -4.80 5.94
C ASP A 105 13.77 -4.43 4.68
N LEU A 106 14.35 -3.65 3.75
CA LEU A 106 13.75 -3.39 2.45
C LEU A 106 13.67 -4.67 1.60
N LEU A 107 14.73 -5.48 1.56
CA LEU A 107 14.74 -6.74 0.82
C LEU A 107 13.73 -7.74 1.38
N ASP A 108 13.68 -7.91 2.70
CA ASP A 108 12.68 -8.75 3.39
C ASP A 108 11.25 -8.25 3.10
N PHE A 109 11.04 -6.93 3.17
CA PHE A 109 9.76 -6.33 2.81
C PHE A 109 9.38 -6.59 1.34
N LEU A 110 10.30 -6.38 0.39
CA LEU A 110 10.04 -6.61 -1.03
C LEU A 110 9.77 -8.09 -1.31
N GLU A 111 10.47 -9.02 -0.66
CA GLU A 111 10.22 -10.45 -0.78
C GLU A 111 8.79 -10.79 -0.34
N LYS A 112 8.36 -10.25 0.80
CA LYS A 112 6.98 -10.42 1.27
C LYS A 112 5.98 -9.77 0.31
N ALA A 113 6.16 -8.50 0.00
CA ALA A 113 5.21 -7.68 -0.75
C ALA A 113 5.07 -8.05 -2.24
N THR A 114 6.01 -8.83 -2.78
CA THR A 114 5.98 -9.37 -4.16
C THR A 114 5.73 -10.89 -4.20
N ASN A 115 5.39 -11.52 -3.07
CA ASN A 115 5.04 -12.94 -3.03
C ASN A 115 3.61 -13.18 -3.55
N GLU A 116 3.48 -13.34 -4.87
CA GLU A 116 2.19 -13.51 -5.53
C GLU A 116 1.34 -14.65 -4.96
N GLU A 117 1.96 -15.79 -4.61
CA GLU A 117 1.25 -16.95 -4.09
C GLU A 117 0.60 -16.63 -2.74
N GLN A 118 1.38 -16.03 -1.84
CA GLN A 118 0.91 -15.64 -0.51
C GLN A 118 -0.15 -14.54 -0.61
N ILE A 119 0.06 -13.52 -1.46
CA ILE A 119 -0.90 -12.43 -1.70
C ILE A 119 -2.23 -13.02 -2.21
N ARG A 120 -2.21 -13.82 -3.27
CA ARG A 120 -3.43 -14.42 -3.82
C ARG A 120 -4.15 -15.26 -2.78
N LYS A 121 -3.42 -16.04 -1.98
CA LYS A 121 -3.99 -16.85 -0.90
C LYS A 121 -4.69 -15.99 0.15
N GLU A 122 -4.02 -14.97 0.69
CA GLU A 122 -4.56 -14.15 1.78
C GLU A 122 -5.69 -13.21 1.30
N PHE A 123 -5.60 -12.66 0.08
CA PHE A 123 -6.60 -11.74 -0.47
C PHE A 123 -7.81 -12.43 -1.13
N SER A 124 -7.74 -13.74 -1.39
CA SER A 124 -8.82 -14.46 -2.11
C SER A 124 -10.16 -14.50 -1.36
N HIS A 125 -10.17 -14.29 -0.03
CA HIS A 125 -11.36 -14.48 0.79
C HIS A 125 -11.58 -13.47 1.93
N ASP A 126 -10.69 -12.49 2.13
CA ASP A 126 -10.80 -11.60 3.29
C ASP A 126 -11.77 -10.42 3.02
N PRO A 127 -12.90 -10.31 3.74
CA PRO A 127 -13.75 -9.13 3.65
C PRO A 127 -13.04 -7.91 4.26
N ALA A 128 -13.24 -6.72 3.70
CA ALA A 128 -12.68 -5.48 4.23
C ALA A 128 -13.27 -5.01 5.60
N GLY A 129 -13.94 -5.89 6.35
CA GLY A 129 -14.21 -5.70 7.79
C GLY A 129 -13.30 -6.54 8.71
N GLU A 130 -12.56 -7.50 8.15
CA GLU A 130 -11.62 -8.36 8.86
C GLU A 130 -10.19 -8.22 8.31
N ILE A 131 -9.99 -7.45 7.23
CA ILE A 131 -8.67 -7.22 6.63
C ILE A 131 -7.63 -6.65 7.61
N GLY A 132 -8.03 -5.80 8.57
CA GLY A 132 -7.14 -5.32 9.64
C GLY A 132 -6.70 -6.45 10.60
N LYS A 133 -7.42 -7.57 10.63
CA LYS A 133 -7.10 -8.78 11.40
C LYS A 133 -6.33 -9.80 10.58
N ASN A 134 -6.19 -9.62 9.25
CA ASN A 134 -5.32 -10.43 8.44
C ASN A 134 -3.87 -10.16 8.82
N ALA A 135 -3.19 -11.18 9.37
CA ALA A 135 -1.82 -11.02 9.86
C ALA A 135 -0.86 -10.57 8.75
N TYR A 136 -1.00 -11.10 7.53
CA TYR A 136 -0.13 -10.76 6.42
C TYR A 136 -0.32 -9.30 5.97
N PHE A 137 -1.57 -8.86 5.79
CA PHE A 137 -1.88 -7.47 5.45
C PHE A 137 -1.40 -6.51 6.54
N LYS A 138 -1.68 -6.82 7.80
CA LYS A 138 -1.22 -6.04 8.94
C LYS A 138 0.30 -5.88 8.93
N HIS A 139 1.04 -6.98 8.77
CA HIS A 139 2.50 -6.94 8.71
C HIS A 139 3.02 -6.11 7.53
N LEU A 140 2.38 -6.18 6.36
CA LEU A 140 2.77 -5.38 5.20
C LEU A 140 2.69 -3.87 5.49
N PHE A 141 1.60 -3.41 6.10
CA PHE A 141 1.40 -1.99 6.43
C PHE A 141 2.32 -1.53 7.55
N ILE A 142 2.53 -2.36 8.58
CA ILE A 142 3.51 -2.10 9.66
C ILE A 142 4.92 -2.00 9.08
N ASP A 143 5.33 -2.95 8.24
CA ASP A 143 6.67 -2.98 7.64
C ASP A 143 6.86 -1.76 6.72
N THR A 144 5.83 -1.36 5.97
CA THR A 144 5.81 -0.16 5.14
C THR A 144 6.02 1.10 5.98
N ALA A 145 5.17 1.33 7.00
CA ALA A 145 5.28 2.51 7.86
C ALA A 145 6.62 2.54 8.62
N ARG A 146 7.12 1.39 9.06
CA ARG A 146 8.44 1.27 9.71
C ARG A 146 9.57 1.68 8.76
N LEU A 147 9.55 1.19 7.51
CA LEU A 147 10.56 1.52 6.51
C LEU A 147 10.54 3.00 6.15
N LEU A 148 9.35 3.57 5.94
CA LEU A 148 9.20 4.99 5.62
C LEU A 148 9.74 5.90 6.73
N ARG A 149 9.48 5.60 8.02
CA ARG A 149 10.09 6.34 9.13
C ARG A 149 11.62 6.26 9.12
N ARG A 150 12.18 5.08 8.83
CA ARG A 150 13.65 4.92 8.70
C ARG A 150 14.23 5.69 7.51
N LEU A 151 13.39 6.03 6.54
CA LEU A 151 13.74 6.88 5.40
C LEU A 151 13.43 8.36 5.66
N ASN A 152 13.03 8.73 6.88
CA ASN A 152 12.59 10.07 7.28
C ASN A 152 11.39 10.60 6.47
N ASP A 153 10.49 9.72 6.02
CA ASP A 153 9.17 10.08 5.48
C ASP A 153 8.08 9.79 6.53
N ASP A 154 8.12 10.54 7.64
CA ASP A 154 7.22 10.35 8.78
C ASP A 154 5.75 10.60 8.40
N LYS A 155 5.50 11.58 7.53
CA LYS A 155 4.13 11.92 7.11
C LYS A 155 3.47 10.77 6.36
N LEU A 156 4.20 10.13 5.44
CA LEU A 156 3.67 8.99 4.72
C LEU A 156 3.55 7.75 5.62
N ALA A 157 4.50 7.56 6.54
CA ALA A 157 4.40 6.49 7.53
C ALA A 157 3.15 6.62 8.41
N GLU A 158 2.91 7.81 8.97
CA GLU A 158 1.73 8.11 9.80
C GLU A 158 0.42 7.84 9.06
N LEU A 159 0.36 8.14 7.76
CA LEU A 159 -0.80 7.83 6.93
C LEU A 159 -1.08 6.31 6.84
N PHE A 160 -0.04 5.49 6.69
CA PHE A 160 -0.18 4.04 6.68
C PHE A 160 -0.52 3.47 8.06
N ASP A 161 -0.01 4.06 9.15
CA ASP A 161 -0.41 3.68 10.51
C ASP A 161 -1.89 4.03 10.77
N ASP A 162 -2.30 5.25 10.42
CA ASP A 162 -3.68 5.72 10.59
C ASP A 162 -4.65 4.85 9.80
N PHE A 163 -4.30 4.50 8.56
CA PHE A 163 -5.06 3.58 7.72
C PHE A 163 -5.21 2.21 8.39
N LEU A 164 -4.11 1.61 8.85
CA LEU A 164 -4.14 0.30 9.51
C LEU A 164 -4.94 0.36 10.82
N LEU A 165 -4.71 1.38 11.66
CA LEU A 165 -5.40 1.55 12.94
C LEU A 165 -6.91 1.63 12.75
N TYR A 166 -7.36 2.34 11.71
CA TYR A 166 -8.78 2.42 11.39
C TYR A 166 -9.38 1.05 11.00
N LEU A 167 -8.63 0.24 10.25
CA LEU A 167 -9.04 -1.13 9.91
C LEU A 167 -9.05 -2.07 11.13
N GLU A 168 -8.13 -1.89 12.08
CA GLU A 168 -8.05 -2.68 13.32
C GLU A 168 -9.09 -2.28 14.37
N THR A 169 -9.56 -1.03 14.33
CA THR A 169 -10.58 -0.51 15.24
C THR A 169 -11.83 -1.37 15.19
N GLU A 170 -12.41 -1.66 16.36
CA GLU A 170 -13.65 -2.45 16.45
C GLU A 170 -14.75 -1.86 15.58
N ASP A 171 -15.53 -2.70 14.89
CA ASP A 171 -16.44 -2.26 13.83
C ASP A 171 -17.43 -1.16 14.28
N PHE A 172 -17.88 -1.18 15.54
CA PHE A 172 -18.82 -0.20 16.10
C PHE A 172 -18.15 1.08 16.64
N CYS A 173 -16.82 1.13 16.69
CA CYS A 173 -16.04 2.29 17.12
C CYS A 173 -15.57 3.15 15.93
N ARG A 174 -15.62 2.63 14.70
CA ARG A 174 -15.19 3.37 13.50
C ARG A 174 -16.11 4.56 13.22
N ARG A 175 -15.51 5.71 12.94
CA ARG A 175 -16.21 6.98 12.71
C ARG A 175 -15.98 7.56 11.32
N HIS A 176 -16.98 8.22 10.77
CA HIS A 176 -16.90 8.83 9.44
C HIS A 176 -15.91 10.00 9.34
N ASP A 177 -15.68 10.75 10.41
CA ASP A 177 -14.71 11.85 10.44
C ASP A 177 -13.26 11.34 10.35
N GLU A 178 -12.93 10.26 11.04
CA GLU A 178 -11.65 9.55 10.92
C GLU A 178 -11.44 8.99 9.52
N LEU A 179 -12.46 8.35 8.93
CA LEU A 179 -12.42 7.91 7.53
C LEU A 179 -12.09 9.07 6.59
N ASN A 180 -12.74 10.22 6.75
CA ASN A 180 -12.49 11.39 5.90
C ASN A 180 -11.11 12.01 6.12
N ARG A 181 -10.59 11.96 7.35
CA ARG A 181 -9.22 12.40 7.65
C ARG A 181 -8.21 11.55 6.86
N ILE A 182 -8.38 10.22 6.89
CA ILE A 182 -7.49 9.28 6.19
C ILE A 182 -7.61 9.47 4.68
N LYS A 183 -8.84 9.55 4.13
CA LYS A 183 -9.07 9.82 2.71
C LYS A 183 -8.33 11.07 2.22
N LYS A 184 -8.46 12.20 2.94
CA LYS A 184 -7.75 13.44 2.60
C LYS A 184 -6.23 13.29 2.65
N GLY A 185 -5.72 12.44 3.54
CA GLY A 185 -4.30 12.10 3.60
C GLY A 185 -3.85 11.33 2.37
N LEU A 186 -4.65 10.34 1.94
CA LEU A 186 -4.43 9.54 0.72
C LEU A 186 -4.47 10.42 -0.54
N ASP A 187 -5.41 11.36 -0.65
CA ASP A 187 -5.45 12.34 -1.76
C ASP A 187 -4.18 13.21 -1.85
N GLY A 188 -3.41 13.29 -0.77
CA GLY A 188 -2.13 14.00 -0.71
C GLY A 188 -0.92 13.19 -1.22
N LEU A 189 -1.11 11.94 -1.66
CA LEU A 189 -0.07 11.17 -2.34
C LEU A 189 0.33 11.85 -3.65
N ASN A 190 1.63 11.79 -3.98
CA ASN A 190 2.19 12.44 -5.16
C ASN A 190 3.31 11.55 -5.74
N LEU A 191 2.91 10.40 -6.27
CA LEU A 191 3.74 9.47 -7.02
C LEU A 191 4.32 10.12 -8.27
N GLU A 192 3.56 10.96 -8.98
CA GLU A 192 4.08 11.68 -10.15
C GLU A 192 5.28 12.55 -9.75
N GLY A 193 5.19 13.31 -8.66
CA GLY A 193 6.28 14.12 -8.13
C GLY A 193 7.51 13.29 -7.76
N ARG A 194 7.31 12.21 -6.99
CA ARG A 194 8.39 11.27 -6.64
C ARG A 194 9.05 10.65 -7.87
N TYR A 195 8.25 10.31 -8.89
CA TYR A 195 8.75 9.75 -10.14
C TYR A 195 9.54 10.79 -10.95
N LYS A 196 9.12 12.06 -10.96
CA LYS A 196 9.90 13.16 -11.56
C LYS A 196 11.25 13.35 -10.87
N GLU A 197 11.28 13.34 -9.54
CA GLU A 197 12.51 13.40 -8.77
C GLU A 197 13.42 12.22 -9.09
N PHE A 198 12.85 11.02 -9.17
CA PHE A 198 13.60 9.82 -9.50
C PHE A 198 14.17 9.85 -10.93
N VAL A 199 13.40 10.30 -11.93
CA VAL A 199 13.91 10.52 -13.29
C VAL A 199 15.05 11.54 -13.27
N SER A 200 14.92 12.64 -12.52
CA SER A 200 15.99 13.64 -12.38
C SER A 200 17.27 13.05 -11.78
N LEU A 201 17.14 12.17 -10.79
CA LEU A 201 18.27 11.44 -10.20
C LEU A 201 18.93 10.52 -11.23
N LEU A 202 18.15 9.77 -12.00
CA LEU A 202 18.68 8.93 -13.08
C LEU A 202 19.43 9.76 -14.14
N ARG A 203 18.91 10.93 -14.53
CA ARG A 203 19.60 11.83 -15.46
C ARG A 203 20.97 12.26 -14.91
N ALA A 204 21.03 12.71 -13.66
CA ALA A 204 22.29 13.11 -13.04
C ALA A 204 23.32 11.97 -13.08
N CYS A 205 22.89 10.75 -12.78
CA CYS A 205 23.77 9.59 -12.69
C CYS A 205 24.25 8.98 -13.99
N PHE A 206 23.45 9.08 -15.06
CA PHE A 206 23.76 8.43 -16.34
C PHE A 206 24.12 9.41 -17.46
N ARG A 207 23.73 10.68 -17.37
CA ARG A 207 23.92 11.68 -18.45
C ARG A 207 24.89 12.79 -18.10
N GLU A 208 24.82 13.31 -16.88
CA GLU A 208 25.49 14.56 -16.54
C GLU A 208 26.84 14.32 -15.89
N ASN A 209 26.90 13.57 -14.78
CA ASN A 209 28.16 13.34 -14.07
C ASN A 209 28.12 12.08 -13.21
N ALA A 210 28.79 11.00 -13.62
CA ALA A 210 28.90 9.77 -12.83
C ALA A 210 29.68 9.96 -11.51
N GLY A 211 30.34 11.11 -11.32
CA GLY A 211 30.98 11.52 -10.07
C GLY A 211 30.07 12.29 -9.11
N ASP A 212 28.78 12.43 -9.43
CA ASP A 212 27.78 12.96 -8.50
C ASP A 212 27.69 12.02 -7.29
N ASN A 213 27.81 12.59 -6.09
CA ASN A 213 27.76 11.85 -4.82
C ASN A 213 26.43 11.13 -4.60
N ARG A 214 25.44 11.42 -5.44
CA ARG A 214 24.13 10.78 -5.45
C ARG A 214 24.04 9.47 -6.19
N CYS A 215 25.04 9.13 -6.99
CA CYS A 215 25.02 7.97 -7.86
C CYS A 215 25.58 6.63 -7.35
N PRO A 216 26.12 6.47 -6.12
CA PRO A 216 26.76 5.22 -5.68
C PRO A 216 25.94 3.94 -5.87
N LEU A 217 24.62 4.00 -5.64
CA LEU A 217 23.74 2.84 -5.84
C LEU A 217 23.63 2.44 -7.32
N PHE A 218 23.72 3.40 -8.24
CA PHE A 218 23.67 3.15 -9.69
C PHE A 218 25.04 2.80 -10.27
N LEU A 219 26.14 3.20 -9.62
CA LEU A 219 27.50 2.86 -10.06
C LEU A 219 27.77 1.35 -10.01
N ASN A 220 27.10 0.63 -9.11
CA ASN A 220 27.25 -0.82 -8.95
C ASN A 220 26.31 -1.65 -9.82
N LEU A 221 25.48 -1.02 -10.67
CA LEU A 221 24.64 -1.73 -11.64
C LEU A 221 25.50 -2.50 -12.68
N PRO A 222 25.07 -3.72 -13.08
CA PRO A 222 25.63 -4.40 -14.24
C PRO A 222 25.57 -3.52 -15.50
N ASP A 223 26.57 -3.64 -16.38
CA ASP A 223 26.67 -2.82 -17.60
C ASP A 223 25.45 -2.98 -18.53
N GLU A 224 24.82 -4.16 -18.55
CA GLU A 224 23.60 -4.40 -19.31
C GLU A 224 22.43 -3.56 -18.77
N ASP A 225 22.22 -3.57 -17.45
CA ASP A 225 21.17 -2.78 -16.80
C ASP A 225 21.43 -1.27 -16.97
N LYS A 226 22.70 -0.84 -16.85
CA LYS A 226 23.09 0.55 -17.11
C LYS A 226 22.75 0.99 -18.54
N LYS A 227 23.03 0.14 -19.54
CA LYS A 227 22.70 0.42 -20.94
C LYS A 227 21.20 0.48 -21.18
N GLU A 228 20.43 -0.39 -20.52
CA GLU A 228 18.97 -0.38 -20.62
C GLU A 228 18.38 0.91 -20.03
N ILE A 229 18.80 1.29 -18.83
CA ILE A 229 18.38 2.54 -18.17
C ILE A 229 18.77 3.75 -19.03
N ASP A 230 20.00 3.77 -19.57
CA ASP A 230 20.46 4.82 -20.47
C ASP A 230 19.55 4.93 -21.71
N SER A 231 19.22 3.80 -22.35
CA SER A 231 18.32 3.74 -23.51
C SER A 231 16.93 4.28 -23.20
N LEU A 232 16.37 3.90 -22.04
CA LEU A 232 15.07 4.38 -21.58
C LEU A 232 15.08 5.89 -21.33
N LEU A 233 16.13 6.43 -20.68
CA LEU A 233 16.30 7.87 -20.46
C LEU A 233 16.40 8.64 -21.78
N LYS A 234 17.15 8.12 -22.77
CA LYS A 234 17.24 8.70 -24.12
C LYS A 234 15.88 8.80 -24.78
N ARG A 235 15.08 7.74 -24.68
CA ARG A 235 13.73 7.71 -25.23
C ARG A 235 12.80 8.68 -24.50
N PHE A 236 12.92 8.73 -23.18
CA PHE A 236 12.18 9.65 -22.32
C PHE A 236 12.46 11.12 -22.67
N GLU A 237 13.72 11.49 -22.86
CA GLU A 237 14.13 12.87 -23.19
C GLU A 237 13.90 13.22 -24.66
N GLY A 238 14.04 12.25 -25.56
CA GLY A 238 13.97 12.45 -27.00
C GLY A 238 12.56 12.41 -27.60
N ASP A 239 11.57 11.90 -26.86
CA ASP A 239 10.18 11.76 -27.31
C ASP A 239 9.19 12.32 -26.27
N PRO A 240 8.72 13.57 -26.43
CA PRO A 240 7.74 14.19 -25.53
C PRO A 240 6.43 13.40 -25.43
N SER A 241 6.04 12.66 -26.48
CA SER A 241 4.85 11.81 -26.45
C SER A 241 5.05 10.64 -25.50
N TYR A 242 6.26 10.08 -25.46
CA TYR A 242 6.61 9.00 -24.56
C TYR A 242 6.69 9.49 -23.11
N GLU A 243 7.35 10.63 -22.83
CA GLU A 243 7.36 11.25 -21.50
C GLU A 243 5.93 11.50 -20.97
N GLN A 244 5.07 12.11 -21.79
CA GLN A 244 3.68 12.37 -21.40
C GLN A 244 2.93 11.08 -21.08
N LYS A 245 3.11 10.03 -21.89
CA LYS A 245 2.49 8.71 -21.65
C LYS A 245 2.95 8.09 -20.33
N VAL A 246 4.24 8.19 -20.00
CA VAL A 246 4.77 7.63 -18.74
C VAL A 246 4.15 8.33 -17.54
N PHE A 247 4.11 9.67 -17.52
CA PHE A 247 3.50 10.38 -16.39
C PHE A 247 1.99 10.17 -16.28
N GLU A 248 1.31 10.02 -17.42
CA GLU A 248 -0.11 9.65 -17.42
C GLU A 248 -0.33 8.26 -16.80
N GLN A 249 0.52 7.29 -17.13
CA GLN A 249 0.46 5.97 -16.49
C GLN A 249 0.73 6.04 -14.98
N VAL A 250 1.69 6.85 -14.53
CA VAL A 250 1.96 7.03 -13.09
C VAL A 250 0.73 7.61 -12.37
N ARG A 251 0.12 8.67 -12.91
CA ARG A 251 -1.12 9.25 -12.34
C ARG A 251 -2.26 8.24 -12.30
N GLN A 252 -2.44 7.48 -13.37
CA GLN A 252 -3.49 6.48 -13.45
C GLN A 252 -3.29 5.36 -12.42
N ARG A 253 -2.05 4.90 -12.22
CA ARG A 253 -1.71 3.89 -11.22
C ARG A 253 -1.92 4.40 -9.79
N GLU A 254 -1.53 5.65 -9.51
CA GLU A 254 -1.81 6.31 -8.25
C GLU A 254 -3.32 6.34 -7.98
N HIS A 255 -4.09 6.89 -8.91
CA HIS A 255 -5.53 7.02 -8.76
C HIS A 255 -6.22 5.66 -8.60
N PHE A 256 -5.75 4.64 -9.32
CA PHE A 256 -6.28 3.28 -9.19
C PHE A 256 -6.01 2.69 -7.80
N MET A 257 -4.80 2.85 -7.26
CA MET A 257 -4.45 2.42 -5.90
C MET A 257 -5.26 3.17 -4.83
N LEU A 258 -5.41 4.49 -4.98
CA LEU A 258 -6.22 5.32 -4.10
C LEU A 258 -7.68 4.84 -4.03
N ASN A 259 -8.29 4.56 -5.18
CA ASN A 259 -9.66 4.07 -5.26
C ASN A 259 -9.83 2.68 -4.59
N ILE A 260 -8.80 1.83 -4.62
CA ILE A 260 -8.80 0.56 -3.89
C ILE A 260 -8.79 0.83 -2.38
N LEU A 261 -7.85 1.64 -1.89
CA LEU A 261 -7.74 1.96 -0.47
C LEU A 261 -9.00 2.63 0.07
N GLU A 262 -9.59 3.56 -0.68
CA GLU A 262 -10.86 4.21 -0.31
C GLU A 262 -12.01 3.19 -0.22
N SER A 263 -12.10 2.26 -1.18
CA SER A 263 -13.10 1.20 -1.14
C SER A 263 -12.96 0.32 0.12
N LEU A 264 -11.72 0.06 0.57
CA LEU A 264 -11.46 -0.67 1.81
C LEU A 264 -11.92 0.11 3.05
N LEU A 265 -11.66 1.42 3.11
CA LEU A 265 -12.11 2.27 4.21
C LEU A 265 -13.64 2.30 4.33
N TYR A 266 -14.35 2.41 3.20
CA TYR A 266 -15.81 2.37 3.20
C TYR A 266 -16.37 1.03 3.65
N ALA A 267 -15.80 -0.07 3.17
CA ALA A 267 -16.22 -1.40 3.60
C ALA A 267 -15.94 -1.63 5.10
N ALA A 268 -14.81 -1.14 5.62
CA ALA A 268 -14.51 -1.18 7.05
C ALA A 268 -15.49 -0.34 7.88
N TYR A 269 -15.76 0.90 7.46
CA TYR A 269 -16.72 1.79 8.10
C TYR A 269 -18.11 1.14 8.20
N LEU A 270 -18.55 0.47 7.15
CA LEU A 270 -19.88 -0.13 7.05
C LEU A 270 -19.95 -1.59 7.56
N ALA A 271 -18.83 -2.18 8.01
CA ALA A 271 -18.76 -3.59 8.36
C ALA A 271 -19.77 -4.00 9.44
N ARG A 272 -19.99 -3.15 10.46
CA ARG A 272 -20.98 -3.42 11.51
C ARG A 272 -22.41 -3.32 10.98
N ALA A 273 -22.70 -2.35 10.11
CA ALA A 273 -24.02 -2.20 9.49
C ALA A 273 -24.43 -3.45 8.69
N ALA A 274 -23.49 -4.10 8.00
CA ALA A 274 -23.74 -5.37 7.30
C ALA A 274 -24.06 -6.54 8.25
N LYS A 275 -23.63 -6.50 9.52
CA LYS A 275 -23.86 -7.54 10.54
C LYS A 275 -25.13 -7.29 11.37
N VAL A 276 -25.47 -6.03 11.63
CA VAL A 276 -26.59 -5.64 12.53
C VAL A 276 -27.91 -5.41 11.79
N GLY A 277 -27.89 -5.27 10.47
CA GLY A 277 -29.10 -5.18 9.65
C GLY A 277 -30.02 -6.41 9.73
N GLU A 278 -29.54 -7.54 10.25
CA GLU A 278 -30.34 -8.76 10.39
C GLU A 278 -31.24 -8.80 11.65
N TYR A 279 -30.91 -8.08 12.75
CA TYR A 279 -31.68 -8.16 14.00
C TYR A 279 -31.70 -6.83 14.79
N SER A 280 -32.82 -6.12 14.77
CA SER A 280 -33.03 -4.85 15.51
C SER A 280 -33.24 -5.02 17.02
N ALA A 281 -33.63 -6.22 17.47
CA ALA A 281 -34.08 -6.46 18.84
C ALA A 281 -32.97 -6.43 19.92
N ASP A 282 -31.70 -6.64 19.54
CA ASP A 282 -30.58 -6.79 20.49
C ASP A 282 -29.55 -5.64 20.42
N ARG A 283 -29.94 -4.47 19.88
CA ARG A 283 -29.02 -3.33 19.70
C ARG A 283 -28.65 -2.67 21.03
N GLY A 284 -27.38 -2.79 21.41
CA GLY A 284 -26.79 -2.09 22.54
C GLY A 284 -26.62 -0.59 22.29
N ALA A 285 -26.25 0.17 23.33
CA ALA A 285 -26.03 1.62 23.22
C ALA A 285 -24.95 1.98 22.19
N TYR A 286 -23.89 1.17 22.08
CA TYR A 286 -22.82 1.35 21.11
C TYR A 286 -23.30 1.17 19.66
N ASP A 287 -24.12 0.15 19.38
CA ASP A 287 -24.71 -0.05 18.05
C ASP A 287 -25.59 1.12 17.63
N LYS A 288 -26.35 1.70 18.57
CA LYS A 288 -27.19 2.87 18.30
C LYS A 288 -26.36 4.11 17.94
N ALA A 289 -25.26 4.35 18.68
CA ALA A 289 -24.37 5.48 18.40
C ALA A 289 -23.70 5.33 17.02
N TYR A 290 -23.16 4.14 16.72
CA TYR A 290 -22.59 3.83 15.42
C TYR A 290 -23.60 3.99 14.27
N LEU A 291 -24.79 3.37 14.38
CA LEU A 291 -25.79 3.46 13.32
C LEU A 291 -26.31 4.89 13.12
N SER A 292 -26.33 5.71 14.17
CA SER A 292 -26.65 7.13 14.05
C SER A 292 -25.61 7.88 13.20
N ASP A 293 -24.32 7.60 13.39
CA ASP A 293 -23.23 8.16 12.58
C ASP A 293 -23.36 7.72 11.11
N VAL A 294 -23.61 6.41 10.90
CA VAL A 294 -23.82 5.83 9.57
C VAL A 294 -25.00 6.48 8.87
N LYS A 295 -26.18 6.50 9.49
CA LYS A 295 -27.40 7.10 8.89
C LYS A 295 -27.22 8.57 8.55
N MET A 296 -26.43 9.32 9.31
CA MET A 296 -26.15 10.72 9.03
C MET A 296 -25.33 10.92 7.74
N HIS A 297 -24.47 9.96 7.40
CA HIS A 297 -23.51 10.07 6.30
C HIS A 297 -23.77 9.12 5.13
N ILE A 298 -24.75 8.23 5.25
CA ILE A 298 -24.95 7.11 4.33
C ILE A 298 -25.20 7.54 2.88
N HIS A 299 -25.82 8.71 2.66
CA HIS A 299 -26.06 9.22 1.31
C HIS A 299 -24.77 9.64 0.59
N ASP A 300 -23.85 10.30 1.30
CA ASP A 300 -22.56 10.68 0.74
C ASP A 300 -21.72 9.44 0.44
N VAL A 301 -21.71 8.49 1.38
CA VAL A 301 -21.03 7.20 1.22
C VAL A 301 -21.61 6.40 0.03
N ALA A 302 -22.93 6.38 -0.14
CA ALA A 302 -23.57 5.68 -1.26
C ALA A 302 -23.16 6.26 -2.61
N LYS A 303 -23.07 7.59 -2.70
CA LYS A 303 -22.67 8.30 -3.92
C LYS A 303 -21.22 8.00 -4.28
N ASP A 304 -20.32 8.05 -3.29
CA ASP A 304 -18.91 7.73 -3.50
C ASP A 304 -18.72 6.27 -3.91
N LEU A 305 -19.45 5.35 -3.27
CA LEU A 305 -19.43 3.94 -3.62
C LEU A 305 -19.93 3.69 -5.06
N GLU A 306 -20.97 4.40 -5.50
CA GLU A 306 -21.43 4.35 -6.89
C GLU A 306 -20.37 4.86 -7.88
N ASN A 307 -19.65 5.93 -7.53
CA ASN A 307 -18.56 6.45 -8.35
C ASN A 307 -17.42 5.43 -8.47
N LEU A 308 -17.03 4.80 -7.36
CA LEU A 308 -16.00 3.76 -7.32
C LEU A 308 -16.43 2.54 -8.16
N LEU A 309 -17.66 2.08 -8.00
CA LEU A 309 -18.21 0.98 -8.78
C LEU A 309 -18.20 1.28 -10.28
N ASN A 310 -18.63 2.48 -10.68
CA ASN A 310 -18.60 2.91 -12.07
C ASN A 310 -17.17 3.05 -12.61
N TYR A 311 -16.21 3.46 -11.78
CA TYR A 311 -14.80 3.51 -12.14
C TYR A 311 -14.26 2.10 -12.46
N PHE A 312 -14.44 1.13 -11.57
CA PHE A 312 -13.88 -0.21 -11.74
C PHE A 312 -14.58 -1.05 -12.83
N LYS A 313 -15.74 -0.63 -13.32
CA LYS A 313 -16.43 -1.26 -14.46
C LYS A 313 -15.85 -0.89 -15.82
N LYS A 314 -15.03 0.16 -15.91
CA LYS A 314 -14.44 0.58 -17.19
C LYS A 314 -13.37 -0.43 -17.66
N PRO A 315 -13.47 -0.98 -18.88
CA PRO A 315 -12.49 -1.95 -19.40
C PRO A 315 -11.05 -1.42 -19.41
N GLU A 316 -10.88 -0.13 -19.67
CA GLU A 316 -9.59 0.58 -19.73
C GLU A 316 -8.80 0.48 -18.41
N ASN A 317 -9.49 0.37 -17.27
CA ASN A 317 -8.87 0.25 -15.96
C ASN A 317 -8.28 -1.15 -15.71
N PHE A 318 -8.67 -2.16 -16.49
CA PHE A 318 -8.08 -3.50 -16.46
C PHE A 318 -6.77 -3.58 -17.27
N GLU A 319 -6.65 -2.78 -18.35
CA GLU A 319 -5.48 -2.75 -19.24
C GLU A 319 -4.27 -2.02 -18.63
N LEU A 320 -4.51 -1.14 -17.66
CA LEU A 320 -3.48 -0.43 -16.89
C LEU A 320 -2.46 -1.36 -16.20
N MET A 321 -2.86 -2.59 -15.86
CA MET A 321 -2.00 -3.61 -15.25
C MET A 321 -0.91 -4.14 -16.20
N THR A 322 -1.22 -4.28 -17.48
CA THR A 322 -0.34 -4.94 -18.45
C THR A 322 0.77 -4.02 -18.96
N ASN A 323 0.55 -2.70 -18.88
CA ASN A 323 1.41 -1.70 -19.52
C ASN A 323 2.46 -1.04 -18.59
N SER A 324 2.56 -1.46 -17.33
CA SER A 324 3.50 -0.92 -16.33
C SER A 324 4.96 -1.39 -16.54
N GLU A 325 5.38 -1.54 -17.79
CA GLU A 325 6.62 -2.20 -18.19
C GLU A 325 7.88 -1.46 -17.71
N ILE A 326 7.82 -0.14 -17.53
CA ILE A 326 8.97 0.68 -17.13
C ILE A 326 9.20 0.61 -15.63
N ALA A 327 8.16 0.81 -14.81
CA ALA A 327 8.26 0.68 -13.36
C ALA A 327 8.64 -0.75 -12.97
N ALA A 328 8.06 -1.77 -13.64
CA ALA A 328 8.43 -3.17 -13.42
C ALA A 328 9.90 -3.44 -13.76
N LYS A 329 10.42 -2.93 -14.88
CA LYS A 329 11.85 -3.10 -15.25
C LYS A 329 12.79 -2.40 -14.27
N ILE A 330 12.44 -1.21 -13.81
CA ILE A 330 13.22 -0.46 -12.82
C ILE A 330 13.19 -1.15 -11.46
N LEU A 331 12.03 -1.66 -11.02
CA LEU A 331 11.89 -2.39 -9.77
C LEU A 331 12.67 -3.72 -9.80
N VAL A 332 12.65 -4.44 -10.93
CA VAL A 332 13.45 -5.65 -11.15
C VAL A 332 14.95 -5.35 -11.14
N GLY A 333 15.39 -4.29 -11.82
CA GLY A 333 16.78 -3.84 -11.79
C GLY A 333 17.22 -3.45 -10.38
N PHE A 334 16.41 -2.67 -9.67
CA PHE A 334 16.69 -2.25 -8.30
C PHE A 334 16.74 -3.43 -7.33
N LYS A 335 15.79 -4.37 -7.39
CA LYS A 335 15.79 -5.58 -6.56
C LYS A 335 17.09 -6.39 -6.74
N LYS A 336 17.52 -6.60 -7.99
CA LYS A 336 18.80 -7.27 -8.29
C LYS A 336 20.01 -6.53 -7.71
N VAL A 337 20.04 -5.20 -7.81
CA VAL A 337 21.11 -4.39 -7.21
C VAL A 337 21.11 -4.50 -5.69
N ALA A 338 19.95 -4.34 -5.07
CA ALA A 338 19.80 -4.43 -3.62
C ALA A 338 20.24 -5.81 -3.11
N GLU A 339 19.89 -6.90 -3.80
CA GLU A 339 20.33 -8.26 -3.50
C GLU A 339 21.84 -8.44 -3.63
N ASN A 340 22.44 -7.92 -4.71
CA ASN A 340 23.89 -8.00 -4.93
C ASN A 340 24.67 -7.18 -3.90
N PHE A 341 24.20 -5.97 -3.62
CA PHE A 341 24.79 -5.10 -2.60
C PHE A 341 24.63 -5.71 -1.20
N GLY A 342 23.48 -6.32 -0.89
CA GLY A 342 23.25 -7.06 0.34
C GLY A 342 24.23 -8.24 0.53
N LYS A 343 24.53 -8.98 -0.54
CA LYS A 343 25.54 -10.05 -0.51
C LYS A 343 26.95 -9.51 -0.26
N GLU A 344 27.36 -8.48 -1.00
CA GLU A 344 28.69 -7.88 -0.85
C GLU A 344 28.89 -7.24 0.54
N LEU A 345 27.85 -6.59 1.07
CA LEU A 345 27.85 -6.01 2.40
C LEU A 345 27.94 -7.08 3.49
N ALA A 346 27.18 -8.18 3.36
CA ALA A 346 27.23 -9.30 4.29
C ALA A 346 28.63 -9.95 4.35
N GLU A 347 29.34 -10.01 3.22
CA GLU A 347 30.74 -10.47 3.18
C GLU A 347 31.69 -9.49 3.86
N LYS A 348 31.55 -8.18 3.61
CA LYS A 348 32.36 -7.13 4.26
C LYS A 348 32.14 -7.09 5.77
N ILE A 349 30.91 -7.28 6.24
CA ILE A 349 30.58 -7.38 7.67
C ILE A 349 31.27 -8.61 8.29
N LYS A 350 31.21 -9.79 7.65
CA LYS A 350 31.94 -10.99 8.13
C LYS A 350 33.44 -10.76 8.25
N VAL A 351 34.04 -10.03 7.31
CA VAL A 351 35.47 -9.68 7.36
C VAL A 351 35.76 -8.74 8.53
N LEU A 352 34.94 -7.70 8.74
CA LEU A 352 35.07 -6.77 9.86
C LEU A 352 34.87 -7.46 11.22
N GLU A 353 33.90 -8.35 11.33
CA GLU A 353 33.69 -9.18 12.52
C GLU A 353 34.88 -10.10 12.79
N ALA A 354 35.46 -10.70 11.75
CA ALA A 354 36.66 -11.52 11.87
C ALA A 354 37.88 -10.70 12.34
N ILE A 355 38.07 -9.48 11.80
CA ILE A 355 39.13 -8.55 12.22
C ILE A 355 38.92 -8.08 13.67
N SER A 356 37.68 -7.77 14.06
CA SER A 356 37.33 -7.38 15.42
C SER A 356 37.59 -8.52 16.41
N LYS A 357 37.17 -9.75 16.07
CA LYS A 357 37.41 -10.95 16.88
C LYS A 357 38.90 -11.28 16.99
N ALA A 358 39.68 -11.07 15.93
CA ALA A 358 41.13 -11.23 15.94
C ALA A 358 41.81 -10.21 16.87
N HIS A 359 41.42 -8.93 16.81
CA HIS A 359 41.91 -7.90 17.74
C HIS A 359 41.58 -8.21 19.19
N LEU A 360 40.34 -8.65 19.46
CA LEU A 360 39.90 -8.98 20.82
C LEU A 360 40.68 -10.18 21.39
N ASN A 361 40.99 -11.17 20.56
CA ASN A 361 41.84 -12.30 20.93
C ASN A 361 43.30 -11.89 21.15
N ALA A 362 43.83 -10.98 20.33
CA ALA A 362 45.17 -10.45 20.51
C ALA A 362 45.29 -9.66 21.83
N LEU A 363 44.30 -8.83 22.16
CA LEU A 363 44.18 -8.13 23.44
C LEU A 363 44.14 -9.09 24.63
N LYS A 364 43.28 -10.12 24.59
CA LYS A 364 43.22 -11.15 25.64
C LYS A 364 44.53 -11.93 25.80
N THR A 365 45.26 -12.13 24.71
CA THR A 365 46.56 -12.81 24.73
C THR A 365 47.63 -11.92 25.35
N TYR A 366 47.61 -10.63 25.03
CA TYR A 366 48.50 -9.61 25.61
C TYR A 366 48.23 -9.39 27.11
N GLU A 367 46.97 -9.36 27.54
CA GLU A 367 46.59 -9.30 28.95
C GLU A 367 47.06 -10.55 29.72
N LYS A 368 46.98 -11.73 29.09
CA LYS A 368 47.51 -12.96 29.70
C LYS A 368 49.03 -12.92 29.86
N SER A 369 49.78 -12.49 28.85
CA SER A 369 51.25 -12.42 28.93
C SER A 369 51.72 -11.40 29.97
N THR A 370 51.08 -10.23 30.03
CA THR A 370 51.42 -9.18 31.01
C THR A 370 50.99 -9.53 32.45
N SER A 371 49.96 -10.37 32.64
CA SER A 371 49.58 -10.88 33.97
C SER A 371 50.51 -11.98 34.51
N HIS A 372 51.26 -12.67 33.65
CA HIS A 372 52.27 -13.65 34.06
C HIS A 372 53.57 -12.97 34.48
N ASP A 373 53.97 -11.90 33.79
CA ASP A 373 55.16 -11.12 34.15
C ASP A 373 54.99 -10.30 35.45
N ALA A 374 53.75 -10.03 35.88
CA ALA A 374 53.46 -9.33 37.14
C ALA A 374 53.44 -10.25 38.38
N LYS A 375 53.69 -11.56 38.24
CA LYS A 375 53.70 -12.55 39.34
C LYS A 375 55.05 -13.22 39.61
N THR A 376 56.09 -12.82 38.88
CA THR A 376 57.51 -13.08 39.19
C THR A 376 58.14 -11.83 39.78
#